data_AF-A0A4S8R7J5-F1
#
_entry.id   AF-A0A4S8R7J5-F1
#
_cell.length_a   1.000
_cell.length_b   1.000
_cell.length_c   1.000
_cell.angle_alpha   90.00
_cell.angle_beta   90.00
_cell.angle_gamma   90.00
#
_symmetry.space_group_name_H-M   'P 1'
#
loop_
_entity.id
_entity.type
_entity.pdbx_description
1 polymer ?
#
loop_
_entity_poly.entity_id
_entity_poly.type
_entity_poly.pdbx_seq_one_letter_code
_entity_poly.pdbx_strand_id
1 'polypeptide(L)'
;MYGARTSSRHFRPNPRYPRDTRARLRRPQWHGKGYREGGDILFFQLHRSCSSGHGFSRYFESFETASMHDLRNRLENALSREYELPGNLRFEFFLRRTQIIGEDALVGSMFDGGETVYAKVFDDEGIEFVCSGPFDNIWQAKERRGGR
;
A
#
# COMPACT_ATOMS: atom_id res chain seq x y z
N MET A 1 -20.00 -22.41 8.73
CA MET A 1 -19.16 -21.22 9.03
C MET A 1 -17.74 -21.56 8.66
N TYR A 2 -17.19 -20.99 7.58
CA TYR A 2 -15.77 -21.19 7.23
C TYR A 2 -15.08 -19.83 7.23
N GLY A 3 -14.30 -19.58 8.29
CA GLY A 3 -13.50 -18.38 8.46
C GLY A 3 -12.47 -18.27 7.34
N ALA A 4 -12.44 -17.12 6.67
CA ALA A 4 -11.37 -16.78 5.76
C ALA A 4 -10.06 -16.75 6.55
N ARG A 5 -9.18 -17.74 6.31
CA ARG A 5 -7.80 -17.69 6.78
C ARG A 5 -7.09 -16.56 6.04
N THR A 6 -7.12 -15.36 6.61
CA THR A 6 -6.14 -14.32 6.31
C THR A 6 -4.79 -14.91 6.70
N SER A 7 -4.02 -15.34 5.70
CA SER A 7 -2.66 -15.81 5.90
C SER A 7 -1.85 -14.63 6.43
N SER A 8 -1.69 -14.53 7.76
CA SER A 8 -0.78 -13.65 8.47
C SER A 8 0.67 -14.07 8.19
N ARG A 9 1.07 -14.04 6.92
CA ARG A 9 2.48 -14.13 6.57
C ARG A 9 3.10 -12.82 7.00
N HIS A 10 3.71 -12.84 8.19
CA HIS A 10 4.68 -11.83 8.59
C HIS A 10 5.65 -11.62 7.43
N PHE A 11 5.87 -10.36 7.08
CA PHE A 11 6.80 -10.02 6.02
C PHE A 11 8.18 -10.54 6.42
N ARG A 12 8.76 -11.40 5.58
CA ARG A 12 10.16 -11.80 5.73
C ARG A 12 11.00 -10.74 5.01
N PRO A 13 11.85 -9.98 5.73
CA PRO A 13 12.76 -9.03 5.11
C PRO A 13 13.51 -9.72 3.98
N ASN A 14 13.73 -9.00 2.88
CA ASN A 14 14.58 -9.50 1.81
C ASN A 14 15.97 -9.78 2.39
N PRO A 15 16.51 -11.02 2.37
CA PRO A 15 17.79 -11.33 3.00
C PRO A 15 18.98 -10.59 2.39
N ARG A 16 18.80 -9.96 1.22
CA ARG A 16 19.79 -9.04 0.64
C ARG A 16 19.93 -7.72 1.42
N TYR A 17 18.95 -7.38 2.25
CA TYR A 17 18.93 -6.19 3.07
C TYR A 17 18.41 -6.59 4.47
N PRO A 18 19.31 -6.87 5.42
CA PRO A 18 18.91 -7.11 6.80
C PRO A 18 18.01 -5.96 7.29
N ARG A 19 17.23 -6.23 8.33
CA ARG A 19 16.39 -5.28 9.07
C ARG A 19 17.27 -4.22 9.79
N ASP A 20 18.16 -3.61 9.05
CA ASP A 20 19.18 -2.71 9.52
C ASP A 20 18.53 -1.35 9.60
N THR A 21 18.20 -0.95 10.82
CA THR A 21 17.73 0.41 11.17
C THR A 21 18.76 1.49 10.82
N ARG A 22 19.93 1.11 10.28
CA ARG A 22 20.99 2.00 9.80
C ARG A 22 21.04 1.93 8.27
N ALA A 23 20.18 2.70 7.62
CA ALA A 23 20.18 2.83 6.17
C ALA A 23 21.52 3.42 5.69
N ARG A 24 22.30 2.64 4.94
CA ARG A 24 23.28 3.23 4.02
C ARG A 24 22.50 3.71 2.80
N LEU A 25 22.53 5.01 2.54
CA LEU A 25 21.89 5.62 1.38
C LEU A 25 22.35 4.91 0.11
N ARG A 26 21.39 4.50 -0.72
CA ARG A 26 21.66 3.82 -2.00
C ARG A 26 21.99 4.89 -3.04
N ARG A 27 22.81 4.55 -4.05
CA ARG A 27 23.13 5.51 -5.13
C ARG A 27 21.88 5.80 -5.98
N PRO A 28 21.73 7.03 -6.52
CA PRO A 28 20.71 7.32 -7.52
C PRO A 28 20.77 6.34 -8.68
N GLN A 29 19.62 5.84 -9.14
CA GLN A 29 19.56 4.88 -10.25
C GLN A 29 18.34 5.17 -11.14
N TRP A 30 18.62 5.51 -12.40
CA TRP A 30 17.62 5.93 -13.39
C TRP A 30 17.00 4.76 -14.19
N HIS A 31 17.62 3.57 -14.14
CA HIS A 31 17.18 2.36 -14.86
C HIS A 31 17.23 1.07 -14.01
N GLY A 32 17.15 1.22 -12.68
CA GLY A 32 17.07 0.10 -11.75
C GLY A 32 15.63 -0.37 -11.53
N LYS A 33 15.46 -1.40 -10.69
CA LYS A 33 14.15 -1.60 -10.04
C LYS A 33 13.92 -0.39 -9.14
N GLY A 34 13.05 0.51 -9.60
CA GLY A 34 12.68 1.75 -8.93
C GLY A 34 13.60 2.93 -9.16
N TYR A 35 12.98 4.11 -9.37
CA TYR A 35 13.71 5.37 -9.46
C TYR A 35 14.08 5.83 -8.05
N ARG A 36 15.30 6.32 -7.92
CA ARG A 36 15.82 6.98 -6.70
C ARG A 36 16.37 8.33 -7.08
N GLU A 37 15.88 9.36 -6.41
CA GLU A 37 16.41 10.71 -6.51
C GLU A 37 17.14 11.04 -5.21
N GLY A 38 18.30 11.70 -5.29
CA GLY A 38 19.11 12.03 -4.11
C GLY A 38 19.73 10.85 -3.35
N GLY A 39 19.30 9.62 -3.62
CA GLY A 39 19.72 8.40 -2.91
C GLY A 39 18.90 8.08 -1.66
N ASP A 40 17.92 8.92 -1.34
CA ASP A 40 17.02 8.82 -0.19
C ASP A 40 15.54 8.91 -0.57
N ILE A 41 15.20 9.51 -1.72
CA ILE A 41 13.82 9.56 -2.22
C ILE A 41 13.54 8.31 -3.06
N LEU A 42 12.49 7.59 -2.68
CA LEU A 42 11.98 6.40 -3.32
C LEU A 42 10.61 6.68 -3.90
N PHE A 43 10.46 6.34 -5.18
CA PHE A 43 9.20 6.47 -5.90
C PHE A 43 8.56 5.10 -6.09
N PHE A 44 7.24 5.01 -6.02
CA PHE A 44 6.49 3.79 -6.34
C PHE A 44 5.10 4.16 -6.84
N GLN A 45 4.35 3.16 -7.32
CA GLN A 45 2.97 3.38 -7.75
C GLN A 45 2.00 3.09 -6.61
N LEU A 46 1.14 4.04 -6.27
CA LEU A 46 -0.03 3.79 -5.43
C LEU A 46 -1.22 3.50 -6.35
N HIS A 47 -1.77 2.29 -6.26
CA HIS A 47 -2.90 1.85 -7.05
C HIS A 47 -4.18 1.84 -6.22
N ARG A 48 -5.19 2.58 -6.68
CA ARG A 48 -6.50 2.73 -6.02
C ARG A 48 -7.41 1.57 -6.41
N SER A 49 -7.20 0.39 -5.79
CA SER A 49 -8.07 -0.78 -6.01
C SER A 49 -9.49 -0.58 -5.49
N CYS A 50 -9.69 0.43 -4.64
CA CYS A 50 -10.99 0.85 -4.13
C CYS A 50 -11.81 1.67 -5.14
N SER A 51 -11.28 2.06 -6.30
CA SER A 51 -12.08 2.70 -7.34
C SER A 51 -12.82 1.65 -8.17
N SER A 52 -14.06 1.95 -8.58
CA SER A 52 -14.84 1.13 -9.51
C SER A 52 -14.07 0.91 -10.82
N GLY A 53 -14.32 -0.24 -11.46
CA GLY A 53 -13.57 -0.69 -12.64
C GLY A 53 -12.26 -1.40 -12.29
N HIS A 54 -11.20 -1.12 -13.06
CA HIS A 54 -9.87 -1.75 -12.89
C HIS A 54 -8.96 -1.02 -11.89
N GLY A 55 -9.46 0.03 -11.22
CA GLY A 55 -8.64 0.94 -10.43
C GLY A 55 -7.67 1.75 -11.31
N PHE A 56 -6.95 2.69 -10.71
CA PHE A 56 -5.90 3.44 -11.40
C PHE A 56 -4.69 3.65 -10.49
N SER A 57 -3.53 3.85 -11.10
CA SER A 57 -2.28 4.09 -10.40
C SER A 57 -1.86 5.56 -10.53
N ARG A 58 -1.36 6.15 -9.44
CA ARG A 58 -0.59 7.39 -9.50
C ARG A 58 0.76 7.18 -8.84
N TYR A 59 1.72 7.95 -9.29
CA TYR A 59 3.02 8.07 -8.64
C TYR A 59 2.86 8.49 -7.17
N PHE A 60 3.73 7.97 -6.32
CA PHE A 60 3.84 8.35 -4.91
C PHE A 60 5.32 8.39 -4.51
N GLU A 61 5.70 9.39 -3.72
CA GLU A 61 7.06 9.53 -3.20
C GLU A 61 7.12 9.24 -1.70
N SER A 62 8.22 8.64 -1.27
CA SER A 62 8.56 8.47 0.13
C SER A 62 10.06 8.54 0.33
N PHE A 63 10.50 8.79 1.55
CA PHE A 63 11.91 8.66 1.91
C PHE A 63 12.22 7.21 2.30
N GLU A 64 13.37 6.68 1.88
CA GLU A 64 13.85 5.34 2.27
C GLU A 64 14.07 5.23 3.78
N THR A 65 14.41 6.35 4.43
CA THR A 65 14.64 6.48 5.88
C THR A 65 13.36 6.72 6.68
N ALA A 66 12.21 6.92 6.02
CA ALA A 66 10.94 7.02 6.73
C ALA A 66 10.55 5.67 7.34
N SER A 67 9.79 5.70 8.44
CA SER A 67 9.20 4.49 8.99
C SER A 67 8.03 4.00 8.13
N MET A 68 7.71 2.71 8.20
CA MET A 68 6.51 2.16 7.57
C MET A 68 5.22 2.73 8.19
N HIS A 69 5.27 3.21 9.45
CA HIS A 69 4.16 3.91 10.08
C HIS A 69 3.92 5.28 9.41
N ASP A 70 4.98 6.07 9.21
CA ASP A 70 4.90 7.36 8.51
C ASP A 70 4.42 7.16 7.07
N LEU A 71 4.93 6.13 6.38
CA LEU A 71 4.47 5.80 5.04
C LEU A 71 2.97 5.52 5.01
N ARG A 72 2.47 4.67 5.93
CA ARG A 72 1.05 4.35 6.03
C ARG A 72 0.21 5.60 6.25
N ASN A 73 0.61 6.46 7.17
CA ASN A 73 -0.10 7.71 7.46
C ASN A 73 -0.11 8.65 6.23
N ARG A 74 1.00 8.73 5.49
CA ARG A 74 1.07 9.52 4.24
C ARG A 74 0.18 8.96 3.15
N LEU A 75 0.14 7.63 2.99
CA LEU A 75 -0.74 6.95 2.02
C LEU A 75 -2.22 7.20 2.35
N GLU A 76 -2.59 7.07 3.62
CA GLU A 76 -3.94 7.33 4.10
C GLU A 76 -4.33 8.78 3.88
N ASN A 77 -3.49 9.73 4.31
CA ASN A 77 -3.73 11.16 4.07
C ASN A 77 -3.86 11.52 2.59
N ALA A 78 -3.13 10.85 1.70
CA ALA A 78 -3.25 11.08 0.27
C ALA A 78 -4.59 10.59 -0.29
N LEU A 79 -5.08 9.45 0.18
CA LEU A 79 -6.36 8.90 -0.27
C LEU A 79 -7.57 9.55 0.38
N SER A 80 -7.48 9.97 1.65
CA SER A 80 -8.55 10.71 2.32
C SER A 80 -8.81 12.09 1.70
N ARG A 81 -7.88 12.60 0.88
CA ARG A 81 -8.10 13.78 0.03
C ARG A 81 -8.81 13.45 -1.30
N GLU A 82 -8.76 12.19 -1.73
CA GLU A 82 -9.36 11.71 -2.98
C GLU A 82 -10.72 11.03 -2.74
N TYR A 83 -10.96 10.50 -1.55
CA TYR A 83 -12.14 9.70 -1.20
C TYR A 83 -12.66 10.08 0.18
N GLU A 84 -13.98 10.21 0.31
CA GLU A 84 -14.65 10.34 1.59
C GLU A 84 -15.06 8.95 2.09
N LEU A 85 -14.41 8.48 3.15
CA LEU A 85 -14.68 7.16 3.71
C LEU A 85 -15.74 7.25 4.82
N PRO A 86 -16.81 6.43 4.74
CA PRO A 86 -17.70 6.17 5.86
C PRO A 86 -16.91 5.68 7.08
N GLY A 87 -17.34 6.05 8.29
CA GLY A 87 -16.60 5.74 9.53
C GLY A 87 -16.45 4.24 9.84
N ASN A 88 -17.25 3.39 9.22
CA ASN A 88 -17.16 1.93 9.33
C ASN A 88 -16.23 1.29 8.27
N LEU A 89 -15.65 2.10 7.38
CA LEU A 89 -14.72 1.65 6.35
C LEU A 89 -13.32 2.19 6.62
N ARG A 90 -12.31 1.40 6.28
CA ARG A 90 -10.91 1.77 6.46
C ARG A 90 -10.04 1.39 5.28
N PHE A 91 -9.00 2.19 5.05
CA PHE A 91 -7.97 1.83 4.10
C PHE A 91 -7.05 0.74 4.63
N GLU A 92 -6.78 -0.23 3.77
CA GLU A 92 -5.73 -1.22 3.99
C GLU A 92 -4.80 -1.23 2.77
N PHE A 93 -3.50 -1.22 3.05
CA PHE A 93 -2.47 -1.10 2.03
C PHE A 93 -1.74 -2.42 1.86
N PHE A 94 -1.53 -2.84 0.61
CA PHE A 94 -0.90 -4.10 0.30
C PHE A 94 0.27 -3.89 -0.65
N LEU A 95 1.42 -4.44 -0.28
CA LEU A 95 2.55 -4.61 -1.18
C LEU A 95 2.59 -6.06 -1.63
N ARG A 96 2.37 -6.31 -2.93
CA ARG A 96 2.24 -7.65 -3.52
C ARG A 96 1.07 -8.45 -2.91
N ARG A 97 1.31 -9.21 -1.84
CA ARG A 97 0.29 -9.98 -1.08
C ARG A 97 0.40 -9.77 0.43
N THR A 98 1.23 -8.83 0.86
CA THR A 98 1.48 -8.57 2.27
C THR A 98 0.88 -7.23 2.65
N GLN A 99 0.10 -7.23 3.72
CA GLN A 99 -0.48 -6.01 4.28
C GLN A 99 0.60 -5.17 4.95
N ILE A 100 0.54 -3.86 4.74
CA ILE A 100 1.36 -2.88 5.44
C ILE A 100 0.63 -2.51 6.72
N ILE A 101 1.06 -3.08 7.85
CA ILE A 101 0.47 -2.83 9.17
C ILE A 101 1.14 -1.67 9.93
N GLY A 102 2.22 -1.08 9.38
CA GLY A 102 2.98 0.00 10.02
C GLY A 102 3.99 -0.50 11.05
N GLU A 103 4.75 -1.54 10.72
CA GLU A 103 5.81 -2.10 11.57
C GLU A 103 6.98 -1.11 11.79
N ASP A 104 7.80 -1.32 12.82
CA ASP A 104 9.07 -0.60 13.06
C ASP A 104 10.16 -1.03 12.05
N ALA A 105 9.91 -0.76 10.77
CA ALA A 105 10.81 -0.98 9.67
C ALA A 105 10.93 0.30 8.85
N LEU A 106 12.08 0.46 8.17
CA LEU A 106 12.29 1.56 7.25
C LEU A 106 11.69 1.21 5.88
N VAL A 107 11.17 2.21 5.17
CA VAL A 107 10.62 2.05 3.82
C VAL A 107 11.65 1.42 2.87
N GLY A 108 12.90 1.87 2.89
CA GLY A 108 13.97 1.35 2.01
C GLY A 108 14.35 -0.12 2.27
N SER A 109 13.91 -0.71 3.39
CA SER A 109 14.08 -2.14 3.67
C SER A 109 12.99 -3.01 3.01
N MET A 110 11.86 -2.40 2.67
CA MET A 110 10.65 -3.07 2.17
C MET A 110 10.39 -2.79 0.69
N PHE A 111 10.82 -1.62 0.22
CA PHE A 111 10.60 -1.14 -1.14
C PHE A 111 11.92 -1.06 -1.91
N ASP A 112 11.90 -1.57 -3.13
CA ASP A 112 12.98 -1.35 -4.08
C ASP A 112 12.68 -0.17 -5.03
N GLY A 113 11.42 0.30 -5.09
CA GLY A 113 10.95 1.49 -5.80
C GLY A 113 10.29 1.18 -7.16
N GLY A 114 10.28 -0.10 -7.56
CA GLY A 114 9.58 -0.55 -8.76
C GLY A 114 8.19 -1.09 -8.46
N GLU A 115 7.81 -1.11 -7.19
CA GLU A 115 6.59 -1.77 -6.75
C GLU A 115 5.32 -0.93 -6.91
N THR A 116 4.20 -1.66 -6.88
CA THR A 116 2.87 -1.08 -6.73
C THR A 116 2.33 -1.41 -5.35
N VAL A 117 1.91 -0.38 -4.61
CA VAL A 117 1.11 -0.48 -3.39
C VAL A 117 -0.35 -0.44 -3.79
N TYR A 118 -1.11 -1.44 -3.38
CA TYR A 118 -2.55 -1.52 -3.62
C TYR A 118 -3.28 -0.97 -2.40
N ALA A 119 -4.05 0.10 -2.60
CA ALA A 119 -4.98 0.61 -1.62
C ALA A 119 -6.34 -0.01 -1.81
N LYS A 120 -6.80 -0.70 -0.78
CA LYS A 120 -8.10 -1.35 -0.70
C LYS A 120 -8.89 -0.78 0.46
N VAL A 121 -10.19 -0.93 0.43
CA VAL A 121 -11.08 -0.49 1.50
C VAL A 121 -11.82 -1.69 2.04
N PHE A 122 -11.88 -1.81 3.36
CA PHE A 122 -12.55 -2.89 4.06
C PHE A 122 -13.42 -2.34 5.18
N ASP A 123 -14.47 -3.08 5.52
CA ASP A 123 -15.19 -2.89 6.78
C ASP A 123 -14.54 -3.69 7.93
N ASP A 124 -15.14 -3.60 9.12
CA ASP A 124 -14.71 -4.34 10.30
C ASP A 124 -14.92 -5.86 10.19
N GLU A 125 -15.77 -6.32 9.29
CA GLU A 125 -16.01 -7.74 9.00
C GLU A 125 -15.02 -8.32 7.97
N GLY A 126 -14.19 -7.46 7.37
CA GLY A 126 -13.20 -7.83 6.36
C GLY A 126 -13.79 -7.98 4.94
N ILE A 127 -14.96 -7.41 4.68
CA ILE A 127 -15.55 -7.31 3.35
C ILE A 127 -14.86 -6.18 2.59
N GLU A 128 -14.37 -6.47 1.38
CA GLU A 128 -13.73 -5.47 0.52
C GLU A 128 -14.81 -4.61 -0.15
N PHE A 129 -14.63 -3.28 -0.16
CA PHE A 129 -15.53 -2.33 -0.82
C PHE A 129 -14.84 -1.61 -1.98
N VAL A 130 -15.65 -1.22 -2.96
CA VAL A 130 -15.27 -0.35 -4.07
C VAL A 130 -16.21 0.85 -4.16
N CYS A 131 -15.66 2.00 -4.51
CA CYS A 131 -16.38 3.26 -4.67
C CYS A 131 -16.72 3.46 -6.16
N SER A 132 -17.97 3.84 -6.48
CA SER A 132 -18.44 4.04 -7.86
C SER A 132 -17.65 5.10 -8.65
N GLY A 133 -16.98 6.02 -7.95
CA GLY A 133 -16.05 6.99 -8.51
C GLY A 133 -15.51 7.89 -7.40
N PRO A 134 -14.38 8.59 -7.61
CA PRO A 134 -13.75 9.42 -6.58
C PRO A 134 -14.63 10.60 -6.09
N PHE A 135 -15.72 10.92 -6.78
CA PHE A 135 -16.61 12.04 -6.42
C PHE A 135 -18.02 11.61 -6.04
N ASP A 136 -18.39 10.35 -6.27
CA ASP A 136 -19.76 9.89 -6.05
C ASP A 136 -19.97 9.39 -4.62
N ASN A 137 -18.89 9.09 -3.88
CA ASN A 137 -18.89 8.60 -2.49
C ASN A 137 -19.83 7.40 -2.21
N ILE A 138 -20.29 6.70 -3.24
CA ILE A 138 -21.11 5.50 -3.10
C ILE A 138 -20.18 4.30 -3.01
N TRP A 139 -20.19 3.66 -1.83
CA TRP A 139 -19.40 2.47 -1.55
C TRP A 139 -20.25 1.21 -1.68
N GLN A 140 -19.74 0.21 -2.40
CA GLN A 140 -20.42 -1.06 -2.65
C GLN A 140 -19.51 -2.23 -2.30
N ALA A 141 -20.08 -3.26 -1.69
CA ALA A 141 -19.36 -4.49 -1.41
C ALA A 141 -18.87 -5.10 -2.72
N LYS A 142 -17.58 -5.41 -2.79
CA LYS A 142 -16.94 -5.97 -3.97
C LYS A 142 -17.38 -7.42 -4.14
N GLU A 143 -18.05 -7.71 -5.25
CA GLU A 143 -18.39 -9.08 -5.59
C GLU A 143 -17.14 -9.96 -5.69
N ARG A 144 -17.16 -11.09 -4.99
CA ARG A 144 -16.09 -12.08 -5.09
C ARG A 144 -16.16 -12.74 -6.46
N ARG A 145 -15.14 -12.53 -7.31
CA ARG A 145 -14.96 -13.31 -8.54
C ARG A 145 -14.77 -14.78 -8.15
N GLY A 146 -15.83 -15.58 -8.27
CA GLY A 146 -15.83 -17.01 -7.93
C GLY A 146 -17.10 -17.55 -7.24
N GLY A 147 -18.15 -16.75 -7.06
CA GLY A 147 -19.43 -17.24 -6.53
C GLY A 147 -20.27 -17.96 -7.60
N ARG A 148 -20.08 -19.27 -7.73
CA ARG A 148 -21.12 -20.21 -8.14
C ARG A 148 -21.13 -21.37 -7.15
#